data_AF-A0A964QQR0-F1
#
_entry.id   AF-A0A964QQR0-F1
#
_cell.length_a   1.000
_cell.length_b   1.000
_cell.length_c   1.000
_cell.angle_alpha   90.00
_cell.angle_beta   90.00
_cell.angle_gamma   90.00
#
_symmetry.space_group_name_H-M   'P 1'
#
loop_
_entity.id
_entity.type
_entity.pdbx_description
1 polymer ?
#
loop_
_entity_poly.entity_id
_entity_poly.type
_entity_poly.pdbx_seq_one_letter_code
_entity_poly.pdbx_strand_id
1 'polypeptide(L)'
;MCNQAVSLVAAELERQGIPTVAIQLLREVAERVRPPRALFVPFRHGYPLGVPGDAKRQHAVIEAALRLFEDQTLEPPALVDFKPHGE
;
A
#
# COMPACT_ATOMS: atom_id res chain seq x y z
N MET A 1 8.47 -0.94 -11.76
CA MET A 1 7.67 0.21 -12.27
C MET A 1 7.86 1.39 -11.32
N CYS A 2 7.73 2.63 -11.80
CA CYS A 2 7.87 3.81 -10.93
C CYS A 2 6.57 4.11 -10.15
N ASN A 3 6.68 4.78 -9.01
CA ASN A 3 5.54 5.07 -8.13
C ASN A 3 4.43 5.86 -8.85
N GLN A 4 4.78 6.80 -9.74
CA GLN A 4 3.81 7.58 -10.50
C GLN A 4 3.01 6.69 -11.48
N ALA A 5 3.68 5.83 -12.25
CA ALA A 5 2.99 4.94 -13.19
C ALA A 5 2.05 3.98 -12.46
N VAL A 6 2.49 3.42 -11.32
CA VAL A 6 1.65 2.54 -10.50
C VAL A 6 0.41 3.27 -9.99
N SER A 7 0.56 4.50 -9.47
CA SER A 7 -0.58 5.30 -9.00
C SER A 7 -1.58 5.65 -10.11
N LEU A 8 -1.09 5.95 -11.32
CA LEU A 8 -1.96 6.24 -12.47
C LEU A 8 -2.75 5.00 -12.90
N VAL A 9 -2.09 3.83 -12.97
CA VAL A 9 -2.76 2.56 -13.29
C VAL A 9 -3.79 2.22 -12.21
N ALA A 10 -3.43 2.36 -10.93
CA ALA A 10 -4.35 2.16 -9.82
C ALA A 10 -5.59 3.06 -9.94
N ALA A 11 -5.39 4.35 -10.22
CA ALA A 11 -6.49 5.30 -10.38
C ALA A 11 -7.42 4.93 -11.53
N GLU A 12 -6.88 4.52 -12.69
CA GLU A 12 -7.72 4.10 -13.81
C GLU A 12 -8.49 2.82 -13.49
N LEU A 13 -7.85 1.84 -12.84
CA LEU A 13 -8.53 0.62 -12.42
C LEU A 13 -9.69 0.92 -11.45
N GLU A 14 -9.49 1.81 -10.48
CA GLU A 14 -10.55 2.20 -9.54
C GLU A 14 -11.70 2.94 -10.24
N ARG A 15 -11.41 3.78 -11.25
CA ARG A 15 -12.45 4.43 -12.08
C ARG A 15 -13.31 3.41 -12.85
N GLN A 16 -12.78 2.24 -13.15
CA GLN A 16 -13.50 1.13 -13.78
C GLN A 16 -14.18 0.19 -12.76
N GLY A 17 -14.16 0.53 -11.47
CA GLY A 17 -14.75 -0.29 -10.41
C GLY A 17 -13.88 -1.48 -9.99
N ILE A 18 -12.59 -1.50 -10.36
CA ILE A 18 -11.64 -2.52 -9.91
C ILE A 18 -10.84 -1.95 -8.73
N PRO A 19 -11.06 -2.44 -7.50
CA PRO A 19 -10.40 -1.90 -6.31
C PRO A 19 -8.90 -2.25 -6.31
N THR A 20 -8.03 -1.29 -5.95
CA THR A 20 -6.57 -1.48 -5.96
C THR A 20 -5.87 -0.97 -4.70
N VAL A 21 -4.83 -1.64 -4.23
CA VAL A 21 -3.98 -1.13 -3.14
C VAL A 21 -2.52 -1.20 -3.56
N ALA A 22 -1.78 -0.11 -3.36
CA ALA A 22 -0.35 -0.07 -3.60
C ALA A 22 0.44 -0.17 -2.27
N ILE A 23 1.49 -0.98 -2.24
CA ILE A 23 2.45 -0.97 -1.12
C ILE A 23 3.57 0.02 -1.46
N GLN A 24 3.76 1.03 -0.62
CA GLN A 24 4.69 2.13 -0.83
C GLN A 24 5.83 2.09 0.19
N LEU A 25 7.07 2.18 -0.31
CA LEU A 25 8.29 2.18 0.51
C LEU A 25 8.83 3.59 0.79
N LEU A 26 8.43 4.58 -0.01
CA LEU A 26 8.95 5.93 0.03
C LEU A 26 7.82 6.90 0.34
N ARG A 27 7.64 7.25 1.62
CA ARG A 27 6.55 8.11 2.12
C ARG A 27 6.43 9.41 1.33
N GLU A 28 7.53 10.16 1.22
CA GLU A 28 7.55 11.45 0.52
C GLU A 28 7.12 11.33 -0.95
N VAL A 29 7.45 10.21 -1.60
CA VAL A 29 7.03 9.97 -2.97
C VAL A 29 5.55 9.61 -3.03
N ALA A 30 5.06 8.76 -2.12
CA ALA A 30 3.66 8.38 -2.02
C ALA A 30 2.75 9.60 -1.79
N GLU A 31 3.15 10.50 -0.88
CA GLU A 31 2.45 11.75 -0.59
C GLU A 31 2.38 12.68 -1.80
N ARG A 32 3.42 12.70 -2.65
CA ARG A 32 3.43 13.49 -3.89
C ARG A 32 2.59 12.87 -5.00
N VAL A 33 2.65 11.55 -5.19
CA VAL A 33 1.92 10.87 -6.28
C VAL A 33 0.46 10.59 -5.95
N ARG A 34 0.06 10.73 -4.67
CA ARG A 34 -1.34 10.69 -4.20
C ARG A 34 -2.14 9.49 -4.77
N PRO A 35 -1.73 8.24 -4.47
CA PRO A 35 -2.43 7.06 -4.96
C PRO A 35 -3.88 7.02 -4.43
N PRO A 36 -4.80 6.32 -5.11
CA PRO A 36 -6.16 6.14 -4.60
C PRO A 36 -6.17 5.52 -3.20
N ARG A 37 -5.40 4.44 -3.03
CA ARG A 37 -5.22 3.72 -1.76
C ARG A 37 -3.83 3.11 -1.69
N ALA A 38 -3.12 3.37 -0.61
CA ALA A 38 -1.81 2.79 -0.38
C ALA A 38 -1.53 2.46 1.09
N LEU A 39 -0.78 1.37 1.28
CA LEU A 39 -0.16 1.01 2.55
C LEU A 39 1.31 1.44 2.51
N PHE A 40 1.71 2.33 3.41
CA PHE A 40 3.11 2.67 3.63
C PHE A 40 3.76 1.62 4.53
N VAL A 41 4.93 1.12 4.12
CA VAL A 41 5.75 0.20 4.92
C VAL A 41 7.13 0.81 5.18
N PRO A 42 7.63 0.84 6.44
CA PRO A 42 8.92 1.43 6.78
C PRO A 42 10.10 0.47 6.53
N PHE A 43 10.05 -0.29 5.44
CA PHE A 43 11.06 -1.31 5.12
C PHE A 43 12.14 -0.76 4.17
N ARG A 44 13.25 -1.51 4.06
CA ARG A 44 14.31 -1.21 3.10
C ARG A 44 13.73 -1.21 1.68
N HIS A 45 14.13 -0.21 0.88
CA HIS A 45 13.77 -0.16 -0.54
C HIS A 45 14.09 -1.51 -1.24
N GLY A 46 13.14 -2.02 -2.02
CA GLY A 46 13.23 -3.35 -2.64
C GLY A 46 12.66 -4.50 -1.81
N TYR A 47 12.27 -4.26 -0.55
CA TYR A 47 11.70 -5.27 0.35
C TYR A 47 10.28 -4.88 0.82
N PRO A 48 9.30 -4.77 -0.10
CA PRO A 48 7.95 -4.28 0.23
C PRO A 48 7.21 -5.16 1.24
N LEU A 49 7.59 -6.43 1.39
CA LEU A 49 7.02 -7.37 2.36
C LEU A 49 7.95 -7.66 3.55
N GLY A 50 9.06 -6.92 3.67
CA GLY A 50 10.07 -7.14 4.71
C GLY A 50 11.13 -8.19 4.33
N VAL A 51 11.74 -8.80 5.35
CA VAL A 51 12.87 -9.72 5.19
C VAL A 51 12.45 -10.99 4.43
N PRO A 52 13.27 -11.51 3.50
CA PRO A 52 13.00 -12.77 2.83
C PRO A 52 12.87 -13.94 3.83
N GLY A 53 11.96 -14.88 3.55
CA GLY A 53 11.73 -16.06 4.40
C GLY A 53 10.88 -15.82 5.66
N ASP A 54 10.56 -14.57 6.01
CA ASP A 54 9.66 -14.26 7.12
C ASP A 54 8.19 -14.29 6.67
N ALA A 55 7.66 -15.50 6.47
CA ALA A 55 6.30 -15.68 5.96
C ALA A 55 5.23 -15.02 6.86
N LYS A 56 5.44 -15.02 8.20
CA LYS A 56 4.51 -14.40 9.15
C LYS A 56 4.41 -12.89 8.89
N ARG A 57 5.54 -12.19 8.76
CA ARG A 57 5.55 -10.76 8.47
C ARG A 57 4.99 -10.46 7.08
N GLN A 58 5.37 -11.25 6.08
CA GLN A 58 4.91 -11.06 4.70
C GLN A 58 3.38 -11.17 4.61
N HIS A 59 2.80 -12.19 5.24
CA HIS A 59 1.34 -12.33 5.33
C HIS A 59 0.70 -11.17 6.10
N ALA A 60 1.30 -10.72 7.20
CA ALA A 60 0.76 -9.58 7.95
C ALA A 60 0.71 -8.28 7.12
N VAL A 61 1.72 -8.03 6.26
CA VAL A 61 1.73 -6.87 5.36
C VAL A 61 0.64 -6.98 4.30
N ILE A 62 0.48 -8.18 3.70
CA ILE A 62 -0.56 -8.44 2.70
C ILE A 62 -1.95 -8.28 3.32
N GLU A 63 -2.16 -8.88 4.50
CA GLU A 63 -3.42 -8.78 5.24
C GLU A 63 -3.74 -7.32 5.59
N ALA A 64 -2.75 -6.56 6.09
CA ALA A 64 -2.93 -5.14 6.35
C ALA A 64 -3.34 -4.39 5.08
N ALA A 65 -2.68 -4.63 3.93
CA ALA A 65 -3.03 -4.00 2.66
C ALA A 65 -4.46 -4.34 2.21
N LEU A 66 -4.90 -5.58 2.41
CA LEU A 66 -6.26 -6.01 2.08
C LEU A 66 -7.31 -5.43 3.03
N ARG A 67 -7.01 -5.29 4.32
CA ARG A 67 -7.93 -4.66 5.30
C ARG A 67 -8.27 -3.21 4.96
N LEU A 68 -7.43 -2.51 4.19
CA LEU A 68 -7.77 -1.15 3.71
C LEU A 68 -9.01 -1.13 2.80
N PHE A 69 -9.43 -2.25 2.21
CA PHE A 69 -10.68 -2.31 1.45
C PHE A 69 -11.93 -2.43 2.35
N GLU A 70 -11.75 -2.83 3.61
CA GLU A 70 -12.84 -2.99 4.58
C GLU A 70 -13.15 -1.68 5.31
N ASP A 71 -12.21 -0.71 5.27
CA ASP A 71 -12.37 0.59 5.88
C ASP A 71 -13.18 1.54 4.99
N GLN A 72 -14.48 1.63 5.27
CA GLN A 72 -15.42 2.52 4.56
C GLN A 72 -15.19 4.01 4.84
N THR A 73 -14.27 4.36 5.75
CA THR A 73 -13.93 5.76 6.06
C THR A 73 -12.74 6.27 5.26
N LEU A 74 -12.05 5.39 4.51
CA LEU A 74 -10.92 5.76 3.66
C LEU A 74 -11.38 6.43 2.36
N GLU A 75 -11.06 7.73 2.24
CA GLU A 75 -11.28 8.52 1.03
C GLU A 75 -9.99 8.71 0.22
N PRO A 76 -10.00 8.49 -1.11
CA PRO A 76 -8.87 8.81 -1.97
C PRO A 76 -8.51 10.31 -1.97
N PRO A 77 -7.21 10.69 -1.94
CA PRO A 77 -6.05 9.80 -1.85
C PRO A 77 -5.81 9.31 -0.42
N ALA A 78 -5.64 8.00 -0.25
CA ALA A 78 -5.38 7.38 1.04
C ALA A 78 -3.95 6.83 1.13
N LEU A 79 -3.27 7.16 2.24
CA LEU A 79 -1.97 6.59 2.61
C LEU A 79 -2.00 6.21 4.09
N VAL A 80 -1.96 4.91 4.37
CA VAL A 80 -2.07 4.36 5.73
C VAL A 80 -0.74 3.72 6.16
N ASP A 81 -0.31 3.98 7.39
CA ASP A 81 0.86 3.34 7.98
C ASP A 81 0.62 1.86 8.28
N PHE A 82 1.53 1.00 7.83
CA PHE A 82 1.58 -0.38 8.30
C PHE A 82 1.94 -0.42 9.79
N LYS A 83 1.04 -0.98 10.58
CA LYS A 83 1.24 -1.28 12.00
C LYS A 83 1.28 -2.79 12.18
N PRO A 84 2.40 -3.38 12.62
CA PRO A 84 2.44 -4.81 12.90
C PRO A 84 1.44 -5.15 14.01
N HIS A 85 0.67 -6.22 13.83
CA HIS A 85 -0.21 -6.74 14.89
C HIS A 85 0.66 -7.40 15.96
N GLY A 86 0.69 -6.81 17.17
CA GLY A 86 1.31 -7.38 18.36
C GLY A 86 2.81 -7.15 18.50
N GLU A 87 3.20 -5.90 18.78
CA GLU A 87 4.39 -5.59 19.60
C GLU A 87 3.94 -5.25 21.02
#